data_AF-A0A0K0FNT8-F1
#
_entry.id   AF-A0A0K0FNT8-F1
#
_cell.length_a   1.000
_cell.length_b   1.000
_cell.length_c   1.000
_cell.angle_alpha   90.00
_cell.angle_beta   90.00
_cell.angle_gamma   90.00
#
_symmetry.space_group_name_H-M   'P 1'
#
loop_
_entity.id
_entity.type
_entity.pdbx_description
1 polymer ?
#
loop_
_entity_poly.entity_id
_entity_poly.type
_entity_poly.pdbx_seq_one_letter_code
_entity_poly.pdbx_strand_id
1 'polypeptide(L)'
;MNLFAITIFIVSVPTLSSGFYTYNCEKNNNKTCEIFLTPIDDLFQKVFLPTINALTQISVEFGITGYESDPKTILDQVNEDLKEASQSTIKKFVEKIRGVTYKNPTQIELIADYSSFFIPEHIQKAIQSGLSGIRDILSGFNYRGR
;
A
#
# COMPACT_ATOMS: atom_id res chain seq x y z
N MET A 1 -25.92 18.15 16.47
CA MET A 1 -25.00 17.07 16.89
C MET A 1 -24.87 16.07 15.77
N ASN A 2 -23.68 15.96 15.18
CA ASN A 2 -23.07 14.73 14.67
C ASN A 2 -21.72 15.07 14.02
N LEU A 3 -20.80 15.57 14.85
CA LEU A 3 -19.39 15.76 14.52
C LEU A 3 -18.69 14.41 14.23
N PHE A 4 -19.33 13.28 14.58
CA PHE A 4 -18.82 11.92 14.42
C PHE A 4 -18.76 11.41 12.98
N ALA A 5 -19.55 11.97 12.05
CA ALA A 5 -19.57 11.47 10.66
C ALA A 5 -18.39 11.98 9.82
N ILE A 6 -17.82 13.14 10.17
CA ILE A 6 -16.70 13.75 9.43
C ILE A 6 -15.35 13.12 9.85
N THR A 7 -15.26 12.59 11.06
CA THR A 7 -14.04 11.98 11.61
C THR A 7 -13.65 10.62 11.01
N ILE A 8 -14.51 9.97 10.20
CA ILE A 8 -14.19 8.65 9.62
C ILE A 8 -13.34 8.78 8.32
N PHE A 9 -13.23 9.98 7.74
CA PHE A 9 -12.55 10.17 6.45
C PHE A 9 -11.12 10.73 6.54
N ILE A 10 -10.59 11.01 7.74
CA ILE A 10 -9.35 11.81 7.89
C ILE A 10 -8.07 10.96 8.09
N VAL A 11 -8.15 9.61 8.22
CA VAL A 11 -6.95 8.80 8.56
C VAL A 11 -6.60 7.74 7.50
N SER A 12 -7.06 7.91 6.27
CA SER A 12 -6.39 7.35 5.09
C SER A 12 -5.73 8.48 4.30
N VAL A 13 -4.98 9.36 4.98
CA VAL A 13 -4.04 10.22 4.25
C VAL A 13 -3.03 9.25 3.63
N PRO A 14 -3.02 9.07 2.29
CA PRO A 14 -1.95 8.32 1.69
C PRO A 14 -0.69 9.13 1.98
N THR A 15 0.26 8.55 2.70
CA THR A 15 1.57 9.15 2.93
C THR A 15 2.36 9.14 1.62
N LEU A 16 1.85 9.79 0.57
CA LEU A 16 2.53 10.01 -0.71
C LEU A 16 3.86 10.77 -0.48
N SER A 17 3.94 11.55 0.60
CA SER A 17 5.17 12.21 1.07
C SER A 17 6.25 11.25 1.59
N SER A 18 5.96 9.96 1.76
CA SER A 18 6.84 9.02 2.45
C SER A 18 7.35 7.87 1.57
N GLY A 19 7.01 7.86 0.28
CA GLY A 19 7.47 6.85 -0.67
C GLY A 19 6.84 5.46 -0.46
N PHE A 20 5.58 5.42 -0.01
CA PHE A 20 4.77 4.19 0.07
C PHE A 20 3.26 4.48 0.08
N TYR A 21 2.49 3.47 -0.31
CA TYR A 21 1.03 3.45 -0.19
C TYR A 21 0.60 2.29 0.73
N THR A 22 -0.46 2.47 1.52
CA THR A 22 -0.97 1.43 2.43
C THR A 22 -2.43 1.15 2.22
N TYR A 23 -2.83 -0.10 2.40
CA TYR A 23 -4.22 -0.54 2.35
C TYR A 23 -4.52 -1.50 3.52
N ASN A 24 -5.70 -1.34 4.15
CA ASN A 24 -6.13 -2.11 5.33
C ASN A 24 -5.21 -2.08 6.57
N CYS A 25 -4.29 -1.12 6.68
CA CYS A 25 -3.33 -1.03 7.79
C CYS A 25 -3.87 -0.30 9.04
N GLU A 26 -5.17 -0.04 9.09
CA GLU A 26 -5.84 0.58 10.23
C GLU A 26 -5.94 -0.39 11.42
N LYS A 27 -5.80 0.13 12.64
CA LYS A 27 -5.78 -0.67 13.88
C LYS A 27 -7.01 -1.58 14.06
N ASN A 28 -8.18 -1.14 13.60
CA ASN A 28 -9.45 -1.86 13.77
C ASN A 28 -9.86 -2.69 12.55
N ASN A 29 -9.07 -2.68 11.48
CA ASN A 29 -9.36 -3.48 10.30
C ASN A 29 -8.85 -4.90 10.53
N ASN A 30 -9.67 -5.92 10.25
CA ASN A 30 -9.29 -7.32 10.43
C ASN A 30 -8.60 -7.94 9.21
N LYS A 31 -8.60 -7.26 8.06
CA LYS A 31 -7.93 -7.73 6.83
C LYS A 31 -6.41 -7.60 6.90
N THR A 32 -5.71 -8.33 6.03
CA THR A 32 -4.26 -8.21 5.85
C THR A 32 -3.87 -6.76 5.55
N CYS A 33 -2.86 -6.24 6.22
CA CYS A 33 -2.29 -4.93 5.89
C CYS A 33 -1.39 -5.10 4.66
N GLU A 34 -1.58 -4.26 3.65
CA GLU A 34 -0.83 -4.29 2.40
C GLU A 34 -0.06 -2.98 2.28
N ILE A 35 1.25 -3.07 2.06
CA ILE A 35 2.15 -1.92 1.89
C ILE A 35 2.78 -2.02 0.50
N PHE A 36 2.60 -0.97 -0.27
CA PHE A 36 3.08 -0.86 -1.63
C PHE A 36 4.26 0.08 -1.70
N LEU A 37 5.34 -0.38 -2.31
CA LEU A 37 6.59 0.36 -2.50
C LEU A 37 6.89 0.46 -3.98
N THR A 38 7.64 1.49 -4.39
CA THR A 38 8.22 1.54 -5.73
C THR A 38 9.73 1.26 -5.67
N PRO A 39 10.30 0.54 -6.66
CA PRO A 39 11.74 0.28 -6.69
C PRO A 39 12.63 1.53 -6.75
N ILE A 40 12.09 2.65 -7.23
CA ILE A 40 12.80 3.94 -7.36
C ILE A 40 12.78 4.76 -6.07
N ASP A 41 11.86 4.47 -5.15
CA ASP A 41 11.74 5.26 -3.93
C ASP A 41 12.87 4.96 -2.93
N ASP A 42 13.34 6.02 -2.29
CA ASP A 42 14.34 5.96 -1.22
C ASP A 42 13.93 5.01 -0.08
N LEU A 43 12.63 4.91 0.22
CA LEU A 43 12.16 4.02 1.26
C LEU A 43 12.42 2.56 0.91
N PHE A 44 12.22 2.17 -0.36
CA PHE A 44 12.54 0.83 -0.81
C PHE A 44 14.06 0.61 -0.77
N GLN A 45 14.84 1.47 -1.42
CA GLN A 45 16.28 1.27 -1.60
C GLN A 45 17.08 1.37 -0.30
N LYS A 46 16.74 2.33 0.58
CA LYS A 46 17.53 2.65 1.78
C LYS A 46 16.98 2.03 3.06
N VAL A 47 15.73 1.57 3.07
CA VAL A 47 15.08 1.07 4.30
C VAL A 47 14.58 -0.36 4.14
N PHE A 48 13.82 -0.67 3.09
CA PHE A 48 13.28 -2.02 2.88
C PHE A 48 14.35 -3.03 2.47
N LEU A 49 15.09 -2.76 1.38
CA LEU A 49 16.14 -3.65 0.87
C LEU A 49 17.18 -4.03 1.93
N PRO A 50 17.71 -3.12 2.76
CA PRO A 50 18.66 -3.48 3.81
C PRO A 50 18.04 -4.26 4.99
N THR A 51 16.71 -4.38 5.04
CA THR A 51 16.00 -5.10 6.11
C THR A 51 15.77 -6.57 5.79
N ILE A 52 15.73 -6.93 4.50
CA ILE A 52 15.67 -8.33 4.06
C ILE A 52 17.05 -9.01 4.16
N ASN A 53 17.08 -10.34 4.12
CA ASN A 53 18.36 -11.05 4.21
C ASN A 53 19.20 -10.83 2.94
N ALA A 54 20.53 -10.99 3.04
CA ALA A 54 21.44 -10.67 1.94
C ALA A 54 21.15 -11.43 0.63
N LEU A 55 20.73 -12.70 0.70
CA LEU A 55 20.42 -13.50 -0.50
C LEU A 55 19.14 -13.00 -1.18
N THR A 56 18.09 -12.74 -0.40
CA THR A 56 16.84 -12.14 -0.90
C THR A 56 17.10 -10.73 -1.42
N GLN A 57 17.96 -9.95 -0.76
CA GLN A 57 18.33 -8.62 -1.24
C GLN A 57 18.94 -8.69 -2.65
N ILE A 58 19.93 -9.55 -2.86
CA ILE A 58 20.56 -9.75 -4.16
C ILE A 58 19.51 -10.23 -5.18
N SER A 59 18.66 -11.20 -4.81
CA SER A 59 17.60 -11.71 -5.69
C SER A 59 16.64 -10.60 -6.12
N VAL A 60 16.21 -9.75 -5.19
CA VAL A 60 15.32 -8.62 -5.46
C VAL A 60 16.01 -7.57 -6.32
N GLU A 61 17.27 -7.20 -6.02
CA GLU A 61 18.05 -6.22 -6.79
C GLU A 61 18.25 -6.67 -8.26
N PHE A 62 18.58 -7.94 -8.48
CA PHE A 62 18.64 -8.51 -9.83
C PHE A 62 17.24 -8.59 -10.45
N GLY A 63 16.26 -9.03 -9.68
CA GLY A 63 14.88 -9.22 -10.13
C GLY A 63 14.22 -7.94 -10.60
N ILE A 64 14.53 -6.78 -10.01
CA ILE A 64 14.01 -5.48 -10.46
C ILE A 64 14.86 -4.84 -11.58
N THR A 65 15.97 -5.45 -11.98
CA THR A 65 16.83 -4.86 -13.02
C THR A 65 16.09 -4.83 -14.36
N GLY A 66 16.00 -3.65 -14.98
CA GLY A 66 15.30 -3.49 -16.25
C GLY A 66 13.78 -3.48 -16.14
N TYR A 67 13.21 -3.39 -14.92
CA TYR A 67 11.76 -3.33 -14.72
C TYR A 67 11.10 -2.22 -15.55
N GLU A 68 11.79 -1.11 -15.83
CA GLU A 68 11.26 -0.03 -16.67
C GLU A 68 10.84 -0.49 -18.09
N SER A 69 11.44 -1.57 -18.60
CA SER A 69 11.13 -2.12 -19.94
C SER A 69 9.88 -3.00 -19.95
N ASP A 70 9.65 -3.74 -18.87
CA ASP A 70 8.45 -4.57 -18.68
C ASP A 70 8.05 -4.60 -17.18
N PRO A 71 7.47 -3.51 -16.65
CA PRO A 71 7.31 -3.34 -15.21
C PRO A 71 6.40 -4.38 -14.60
N LYS A 72 5.36 -4.77 -15.33
CA LYS A 72 4.34 -5.68 -14.81
C LYS A 72 4.91 -7.07 -14.63
N THR A 73 5.47 -7.66 -15.69
CA THR A 73 5.98 -9.04 -15.62
C THR A 73 7.16 -9.15 -14.66
N ILE A 74 8.05 -8.16 -14.67
CA ILE A 74 9.25 -8.18 -13.83
C ILE A 74 8.88 -8.02 -12.35
N LEU A 75 8.01 -7.07 -12.00
CA LEU A 75 7.61 -6.87 -10.60
C LEU A 75 6.69 -7.99 -10.10
N ASP A 76 5.82 -8.57 -10.93
CA ASP A 76 5.00 -9.72 -10.55
C ASP A 76 5.88 -10.90 -10.11
N GLN A 77 6.98 -11.16 -10.83
CA GLN A 77 7.93 -12.21 -10.45
C GLN A 77 8.60 -11.93 -9.10
N VAL A 78 9.09 -10.71 -8.89
CA VAL A 78 9.71 -10.32 -7.62
C VAL A 78 8.72 -10.33 -6.47
N ASN A 79 7.46 -9.99 -6.72
CA ASN A 79 6.40 -10.02 -5.71
C ASN A 79 6.10 -11.45 -5.24
N GLU A 80 6.17 -12.45 -6.11
CA GLU A 80 6.08 -13.85 -5.68
C GLU A 80 7.21 -14.22 -4.72
N ASP A 81 8.45 -13.81 -5.01
CA ASP A 81 9.59 -14.04 -4.10
C ASP A 81 9.42 -13.32 -2.76
N LEU A 82 8.84 -12.10 -2.78
CA LEU A 82 8.57 -11.32 -1.57
C LEU A 82 7.43 -11.87 -0.72
N LYS A 83 6.51 -12.68 -1.27
CA LYS A 83 5.48 -13.37 -0.46
C LYS A 83 6.11 -14.35 0.53
N GLU A 84 7.31 -14.86 0.23
CA GLU A 84 8.06 -15.74 1.14
C GLU A 84 8.79 -14.96 2.25
N ALA A 85 8.80 -13.63 2.21
CA ALA A 85 9.44 -12.81 3.23
C ALA A 85 8.82 -13.07 4.61
N SER A 86 9.67 -13.35 5.60
CA SER A 86 9.19 -13.64 6.94
C SER A 86 8.45 -12.44 7.56
N GLN A 87 7.36 -12.71 8.27
CA GLN A 87 6.61 -11.68 9.00
C GLN A 87 7.48 -10.94 10.02
N SER A 88 8.54 -11.58 10.56
CA SER A 88 9.50 -10.93 11.45
C SER A 88 10.35 -9.87 10.75
N THR A 89 10.74 -10.12 9.49
CA THR A 89 11.43 -9.16 8.63
C THR A 89 10.51 -7.98 8.29
N ILE A 90 9.27 -8.28 7.91
CA ILE A 90 8.27 -7.25 7.58
C ILE A 90 7.99 -6.38 8.82
N LYS A 91 7.87 -6.97 10.01
CA LYS A 91 7.72 -6.23 11.26
C LYS A 91 8.88 -5.25 11.50
N LYS A 92 10.13 -5.70 11.35
CA LYS A 92 11.31 -4.82 11.49
C LYS A 92 11.30 -3.66 10.51
N PHE A 93 10.81 -3.89 9.29
CA PHE A 93 10.64 -2.82 8.30
C PHE A 93 9.56 -1.83 8.73
N VAL A 94 8.37 -2.32 9.12
CA VAL A 94 7.25 -1.47 9.51
C VAL A 94 7.59 -0.63 10.75
N GLU A 95 8.36 -1.18 11.70
CA GLU A 95 8.84 -0.44 12.88
C GLU A 95 9.78 0.74 12.54
N LYS A 96 10.40 0.76 11.34
CA LYS A 96 11.27 1.84 10.88
C LYS A 96 10.51 2.98 10.19
N ILE A 97 9.26 2.77 9.79
CA ILE A 97 8.47 3.78 9.07
C ILE A 97 7.44 4.43 10.00
N ARG A 98 7.21 5.74 9.80
CA ARG A 98 6.20 6.47 10.57
C ARG A 98 4.83 6.32 9.91
N GLY A 99 3.78 6.31 10.73
CA GLY A 99 2.39 6.30 10.24
C GLY A 99 1.80 4.91 10.01
N VAL A 100 2.59 3.84 10.13
CA VAL A 100 2.10 2.46 9.99
C VAL A 100 2.37 1.70 11.29
N THR A 101 1.35 1.02 11.81
CA THR A 101 1.50 0.09 12.93
C THR A 101 1.52 -1.32 12.40
N TYR A 102 2.55 -2.10 12.73
CA TYR A 102 2.64 -3.49 12.27
C TYR A 102 1.44 -4.32 12.72
N LYS A 103 0.95 -5.15 11.81
CA LYS A 103 -0.11 -6.13 12.05
C LYS A 103 0.24 -7.47 11.41
N ASN A 104 -0.11 -8.58 12.05
CA ASN A 104 0.04 -9.90 11.44
C ASN A 104 -1.29 -10.37 10.82
N PRO A 105 -1.36 -10.72 9.53
CA PRO A 105 -0.30 -10.60 8.51
C PRO A 105 -0.19 -9.18 7.92
N THR A 106 1.04 -8.79 7.57
CA THR A 106 1.34 -7.66 6.68
C THR A 106 2.03 -8.19 5.43
N GLN A 107 1.67 -7.67 4.26
CA GLN A 107 2.28 -8.00 2.97
C GLN A 107 2.94 -6.75 2.38
N ILE A 108 4.09 -6.96 1.73
CA ILE A 108 4.80 -5.93 0.98
C ILE A 108 4.72 -6.29 -0.50
N GLU A 109 4.35 -5.33 -1.33
CA GLU A 109 4.27 -5.50 -2.78
C GLU A 109 4.99 -4.35 -3.49
N LEU A 110 5.71 -4.66 -4.55
CA LEU A 110 6.35 -3.68 -5.41
C LEU A 110 5.44 -3.33 -6.58
N ILE A 111 5.25 -2.04 -6.78
CA ILE A 111 4.52 -1.48 -7.92
C ILE A 111 5.43 -0.52 -8.69
N ALA A 112 5.20 -0.38 -9.99
CA ALA A 112 6.05 0.45 -10.82
C ALA A 112 5.87 1.95 -10.52
N ASP A 113 4.65 2.35 -10.21
CA ASP A 113 4.25 3.73 -9.95
C ASP A 113 2.92 3.75 -9.15
N TYR A 114 2.60 4.86 -8.47
CA TYR A 114 1.39 5.00 -7.65
C TYR A 114 0.12 5.34 -8.45
N SER A 115 0.22 5.43 -9.78
CA SER A 115 -0.93 5.59 -10.66
C SER A 115 -1.84 4.39 -10.59
N SER A 116 -3.14 4.64 -10.82
CA SER A 116 -4.18 3.61 -10.73
C SER A 116 -3.95 2.41 -11.64
N PHE A 117 -3.11 2.52 -12.67
CA PHE A 117 -2.79 1.43 -13.58
C PHE A 117 -1.98 0.31 -12.92
N PHE A 118 -1.06 0.64 -12.01
CA PHE A 118 -0.16 -0.33 -11.35
C PHE A 118 -0.67 -0.79 -9.99
N ILE A 119 -1.69 -0.14 -9.45
CA ILE A 119 -2.33 -0.54 -8.20
C ILE A 119 -3.18 -1.82 -8.43
N PRO A 120 -3.17 -2.81 -7.52
CA PRO A 120 -4.00 -4.01 -7.64
C PRO A 120 -5.51 -3.74 -7.83
N GLU A 121 -6.17 -4.61 -8.60
CA GLU A 121 -7.57 -4.44 -9.00
C GLU A 121 -8.54 -4.37 -7.80
N HIS A 122 -8.28 -5.12 -6.72
CA HIS A 122 -9.14 -5.08 -5.52
C HIS A 122 -9.11 -3.73 -4.82
N ILE A 123 -7.99 -3.01 -4.89
CA ILE A 123 -7.85 -1.65 -4.36
C ILE A 123 -8.54 -0.66 -5.29
N GLN A 124 -8.37 -0.79 -6.60
CA GLN A 124 -9.07 0.05 -7.58
C GLN A 124 -10.60 -0.05 -7.39
N LYS A 125 -11.13 -1.27 -7.25
CA LYS A 125 -12.56 -1.51 -6.98
C LYS A 125 -13.01 -0.90 -5.67
N ALA A 126 -12.18 -0.98 -4.62
CA ALA A 126 -12.49 -0.37 -3.33
C ALA A 126 -12.54 1.16 -3.40
N ILE A 127 -11.60 1.78 -4.11
CA ILE A 127 -11.58 3.23 -4.35
C ILE A 127 -12.83 3.65 -5.14
N GLN A 128 -13.15 2.96 -6.23
CA GLN A 128 -14.35 3.25 -7.03
C GLN A 128 -15.63 3.11 -6.21
N SER A 129 -15.74 2.05 -5.40
CA SER A 129 -16.90 1.81 -4.53
C SER A 129 -17.04 2.88 -3.43
N GLY A 130 -15.91 3.32 -2.87
CA GLY A 130 -15.88 4.42 -1.91
C GLY A 130 -16.35 5.74 -2.54
N LEU A 131 -15.84 6.06 -3.73
CA LEU A 131 -16.21 7.27 -4.47
C LEU A 131 -17.69 7.27 -4.88
N SER A 132 -18.24 6.13 -5.32
CA SER A 132 -19.68 6.04 -5.62
C SER A 132 -20.53 6.24 -4.37
N GLY A 133 -20.13 5.67 -3.23
CA GLY A 133 -20.82 5.88 -1.96
C GLY A 133 -20.83 7.35 -1.52
N ILE A 134 -19.73 8.07 -1.70
CA ILE A 134 -19.66 9.52 -1.42
C ILE A 134 -20.60 10.30 -2.34
N ARG A 135 -20.63 9.97 -3.63
CA ARG A 135 -21.53 10.60 -4.60
C ARG A 135 -23.01 10.41 -4.20
N ASP A 136 -23.36 9.23 -3.73
CA ASP A 136 -24.74 8.91 -3.30
C ASP A 136 -25.11 9.64 -1.99
N ILE A 137 -24.17 9.82 -1.07
CA ILE A 137 -24.38 10.65 0.14
C ILE A 137 -24.60 12.11 -0.26
N LEU A 138 -23.74 12.67 -1.12
CA LEU A 138 -23.83 14.07 -1.55
C LEU A 138 -25.12 14.34 -2.36
N SER A 139 -25.54 13.39 -3.20
CA SER A 139 -26.82 13.50 -3.90
C SER A 139 -28.00 13.43 -2.92
N GLY A 140 -27.96 12.55 -1.93
CA GLY A 140 -28.97 12.46 -0.87
C GLY A 140 -29.11 13.73 -0.01
N PHE A 141 -28.02 14.48 0.22
CA PHE A 141 -28.07 15.79 0.87
C PHE A 141 -28.77 16.86 0.02
N ASN A 142 -28.62 16.84 -1.30
CA ASN A 142 -29.31 17.78 -2.20
C ASN A 142 -30.83 17.53 -2.29
N TYR A 143 -31.31 16.31 -2.00
CA TYR A 143 -32.74 16.00 -2.00
C TYR A 143 -33.47 16.32 -0.69
N ARG A 144 -32.76 16.56 0.42
CA ARG A 144 -33.36 16.78 1.75
C ARG A 144 -33.49 18.25 2.16
N GLY A 145 -33.18 19.16 1.24
CA GLY A 145 -33.24 20.63 1.42
C GLY A 145 -34.40 21.33 0.71
N ARG A 146 -35.47 20.62 0.35
CA ARG A 146 -36.72 21.20 -0.16
C ARG A 146 -37.88 20.92 0.78
#